data_AF-A0A6M3M3C6-F1
#
_entry.id   AF-A0A6M3M3C6-F1
#
_cell.length_a   1.000
_cell.length_b   1.000
_cell.length_c   1.000
_cell.angle_alpha   90.00
_cell.angle_beta   90.00
_cell.angle_gamma   90.00
#
_symmetry.space_group_name_H-M   'P 1'
#
loop_
_entity.id
_entity.type
_entity.pdbx_description
1 polymer ?
#
loop_
_entity_poly.entity_id
_entity_poly.type
_entity_poly.pdbx_seq_one_letter_code
_entity_poly.pdbx_strand_id
1 'polypeptide(L)'
;MKDQHGYGSNPEHGHSVGIRSPTYNSWSAMMQRCYDLKKENFKYYGGRGVTVCLAWHKFENFLADMGERPKGLTIDRINPDGNYEPGNCRWSKNKAFNRRNTNWFVVAGETLPLSQAAKKMGIWNTSIYKRLRQGWSKEEIVEYYRDGYPANRNPGRVFLTYGGRTMSQKDWARVLGCHTWSIGKRLKKGWPFDKIVEFYQ
;
A
#
# COMPACT_ATOMS: atom_id res chain seq x y z
N MET A 1 -32.42 -47.61 -43.79
CA MET A 1 -31.97 -47.57 -42.38
C MET A 1 -31.38 -46.21 -42.13
N LYS A 2 -32.00 -45.45 -41.22
CA LYS A 2 -31.60 -44.10 -40.87
C LYS A 2 -30.71 -44.12 -39.61
N ASP A 3 -30.04 -42.98 -39.44
CA ASP A 3 -29.70 -42.33 -38.18
C ASP A 3 -28.22 -42.34 -37.75
N GLN A 4 -27.57 -41.27 -38.21
CA GLN A 4 -26.49 -40.54 -37.57
C GLN A 4 -27.04 -39.82 -36.32
N HIS A 5 -26.35 -39.89 -35.18
CA HIS A 5 -26.44 -38.93 -34.06
C HIS A 5 -25.01 -38.88 -33.46
N GLY A 6 -24.25 -37.78 -33.39
CA GLY A 6 -24.63 -36.37 -33.41
C GLY A 6 -24.71 -35.80 -31.99
N TYR A 7 -23.59 -35.76 -31.25
CA TYR A 7 -23.50 -34.97 -30.02
C TYR A 7 -22.47 -33.85 -30.21
N GLY A 8 -22.94 -32.75 -30.82
CA GLY A 8 -22.24 -31.47 -30.78
C GLY A 8 -22.45 -30.82 -29.41
N SER A 9 -21.39 -30.74 -28.62
CA SER A 9 -21.33 -29.83 -27.48
C SER A 9 -21.10 -28.42 -28.03
N ASN A 10 -22.14 -27.59 -27.94
CA ASN A 10 -22.07 -26.19 -28.29
C ASN A 10 -21.25 -25.45 -27.21
N PRO A 11 -20.15 -24.73 -27.52
CA PRO A 11 -19.56 -23.83 -26.54
C PRO A 11 -20.44 -22.58 -26.46
N GLU A 12 -21.44 -22.62 -25.59
CA GLU A 12 -22.04 -21.40 -25.06
C GLU A 12 -20.94 -20.63 -24.33
N HIS A 13 -20.61 -19.45 -24.86
CA HIS A 13 -20.02 -18.25 -24.28
C HIS A 13 -19.19 -17.59 -25.39
N GLY A 14 -19.70 -16.49 -25.98
CA GLY A 14 -19.23 -15.84 -27.21
C GLY A 14 -17.83 -15.21 -27.18
N HIS A 15 -16.88 -15.80 -26.47
CA HIS A 15 -15.47 -15.39 -26.38
C HIS A 15 -14.54 -16.21 -27.28
N SER A 16 -15.06 -17.25 -27.94
CA SER A 16 -14.32 -18.17 -28.82
C SER A 16 -14.65 -17.99 -30.32
N VAL A 17 -15.64 -17.17 -30.68
CA VAL A 17 -16.04 -16.95 -32.08
C VAL A 17 -15.32 -15.71 -32.64
N GLY A 18 -14.15 -15.92 -33.25
CA GLY A 18 -13.31 -14.85 -33.81
C GLY A 18 -12.30 -14.24 -32.84
N ILE A 19 -12.14 -12.92 -32.84
CA ILE A 19 -11.11 -12.21 -32.05
C ILE A 19 -11.32 -12.48 -30.54
N ARG A 20 -10.32 -13.07 -29.88
CA ARG A 20 -10.35 -13.33 -28.42
C ARG A 20 -10.68 -12.05 -27.65
N SER A 21 -11.62 -12.14 -26.73
CA SER A 21 -12.05 -10.97 -25.96
C SER A 21 -10.90 -10.38 -25.12
N PRO A 22 -10.91 -9.05 -24.89
CA PRO A 22 -10.06 -8.37 -23.91
C PRO A 22 -9.91 -9.09 -22.55
N THR A 23 -11.03 -9.65 -22.07
CA THR A 23 -11.16 -10.37 -20.81
C THR A 23 -10.49 -11.73 -20.88
N TYR A 24 -10.76 -12.51 -21.94
CA TYR A 24 -10.12 -13.80 -22.19
C TYR A 24 -8.61 -13.68 -22.35
N ASN A 25 -8.14 -12.63 -23.05
CA ASN A 25 -6.70 -12.36 -23.18
C ASN A 25 -6.04 -12.07 -21.82
N SER A 26 -6.75 -11.39 -20.91
CA SER A 26 -6.22 -11.10 -19.57
C SER A 26 -6.14 -12.37 -18.71
N TRP A 27 -7.15 -13.23 -18.78
CA TRP A 27 -7.17 -14.54 -18.13
C TRP A 27 -6.06 -15.46 -18.69
N SER A 28 -5.95 -15.58 -20.01
CA SER A 28 -4.90 -16.40 -20.64
C SER A 28 -3.50 -15.91 -20.29
N ALA A 29 -3.28 -14.59 -20.28
CA ALA A 29 -2.01 -14.01 -19.86
C ALA A 29 -1.72 -14.25 -18.37
N MET A 30 -2.74 -14.27 -17.51
CA MET A 30 -2.60 -14.64 -16.09
C MET A 30 -2.14 -16.09 -15.94
N MET A 31 -2.80 -17.03 -16.62
CA MET A 31 -2.43 -18.46 -16.59
C MET A 31 -0.99 -18.68 -17.09
N GLN A 32 -0.59 -18.03 -18.18
CA GLN A 32 0.78 -18.11 -18.71
C GLN A 32 1.82 -17.60 -17.71
N ARG A 33 1.56 -16.50 -16.99
CA ARG A 33 2.51 -15.99 -15.99
C ARG A 33 2.77 -17.00 -14.87
N CYS A 34 1.75 -17.75 -14.45
CA CYS A 34 1.86 -18.69 -13.34
C CYS A 34 2.38 -20.08 -13.74
N TYR A 35 2.13 -20.54 -14.97
CA TYR A 35 2.32 -21.96 -15.31
C TYR A 35 3.16 -22.23 -16.56
N ASP A 36 3.45 -21.22 -17.39
CA ASP A 36 4.26 -21.42 -18.59
C ASP A 36 5.76 -21.21 -18.30
N LEU A 37 6.47 -22.32 -18.06
CA LEU A 37 7.92 -22.36 -17.78
C LEU A 37 8.78 -21.72 -18.89
N LYS A 38 8.26 -21.62 -20.12
CA LYS A 38 9.01 -21.07 -21.27
C LYS A 38 8.93 -19.56 -21.36
N LYS A 39 8.06 -18.90 -20.58
CA LYS A 39 7.91 -17.44 -20.62
C LYS A 39 8.95 -16.76 -19.73
N GLU A 40 9.57 -15.70 -20.23
CA GLU A 40 10.52 -14.87 -19.46
C GLU A 40 9.91 -14.33 -18.16
N ASN A 41 8.60 -14.11 -18.14
CA ASN A 41 7.88 -13.60 -16.98
C ASN A 41 7.69 -14.66 -15.88
N PHE A 42 7.79 -15.96 -16.19
CA PHE A 42 7.56 -17.05 -15.24
C PHE A 42 8.37 -16.88 -13.96
N LYS A 43 9.66 -16.52 -14.09
CA LYS A 43 10.57 -16.27 -12.95
C LYS A 43 10.07 -15.23 -11.95
N TYR A 44 9.17 -14.33 -12.35
CA TYR A 44 8.61 -13.29 -11.48
C TYR A 44 7.27 -13.67 -10.84
N TYR A 45 6.63 -14.75 -11.31
CA TYR A 45 5.31 -15.22 -10.88
C TYR A 45 5.38 -16.69 -10.49
N GLY A 46 5.18 -17.63 -11.42
CA GLY A 46 5.20 -19.06 -11.14
C GLY A 46 6.49 -19.54 -10.47
N GLY A 47 7.65 -19.02 -10.90
CA GLY A 47 8.94 -19.30 -10.29
C GLY A 47 9.12 -18.77 -8.86
N ARG A 48 8.22 -17.89 -8.39
CA ARG A 48 8.13 -17.42 -6.99
C ARG A 48 7.03 -18.13 -6.19
N GLY A 49 6.31 -19.09 -6.77
CA GLY A 49 5.17 -19.76 -6.15
C GLY A 49 3.84 -19.02 -6.28
N VAL A 50 3.74 -17.99 -7.15
CA VAL A 50 2.46 -17.33 -7.42
C VAL A 50 1.59 -18.25 -8.27
N THR A 51 0.39 -18.56 -7.79
CA THR A 51 -0.57 -19.43 -8.46
C THR A 51 -1.90 -18.72 -8.72
N VAL A 52 -2.78 -19.40 -9.46
CA VAL A 52 -4.17 -19.02 -9.70
C VAL A 52 -5.05 -19.98 -8.90
N CYS A 53 -6.07 -19.46 -8.19
CA CYS A 53 -7.00 -20.30 -7.46
C CYS A 53 -7.68 -21.31 -8.40
N LEU A 54 -7.96 -22.52 -7.91
CA LEU A 54 -8.46 -23.62 -8.74
C LEU A 54 -9.75 -23.28 -9.49
N ALA A 55 -10.63 -22.49 -8.88
CA ALA A 55 -11.87 -22.04 -9.53
C ALA A 55 -11.59 -21.29 -10.84
N TRP A 56 -10.57 -20.43 -10.87
CA TRP A 56 -10.20 -19.61 -12.03
C TRP A 56 -9.40 -20.36 -13.10
N HIS A 57 -9.17 -21.67 -12.95
CA HIS A 57 -8.66 -22.50 -14.07
C HIS A 57 -9.73 -22.71 -15.14
N LYS A 58 -10.99 -22.41 -14.83
CA LYS A 58 -12.09 -22.27 -15.78
C LYS A 58 -12.36 -20.79 -16.03
N PHE A 59 -12.43 -20.39 -17.30
CA PHE A 59 -12.59 -18.98 -17.68
C PHE A 59 -13.94 -18.41 -17.22
N GLU A 60 -14.99 -19.23 -17.19
CA GLU A 60 -16.35 -18.85 -16.83
C GLU A 60 -16.42 -18.38 -15.37
N ASN A 61 -15.71 -19.07 -14.48
CA ASN A 61 -15.62 -18.69 -13.07
C ASN A 61 -14.83 -17.38 -12.90
N PHE A 62 -13.74 -17.21 -13.65
CA PHE A 62 -13.01 -15.95 -13.67
C PHE A 62 -13.90 -14.79 -14.15
N LEU A 63 -14.68 -15.01 -15.22
CA LEU A 63 -15.59 -14.02 -15.76
C LEU A 63 -16.72 -13.69 -14.78
N ALA A 64 -17.27 -14.70 -14.10
CA ALA A 64 -18.30 -14.51 -13.08
C ALA A 64 -17.80 -13.65 -11.90
N ASP A 65 -16.58 -13.89 -11.44
CA ASP A 65 -16.01 -13.16 -10.29
C ASP A 65 -15.50 -11.75 -10.66
N MET A 66 -14.88 -11.60 -11.83
CA MET A 66 -14.19 -10.35 -12.21
C MET A 66 -15.01 -9.45 -13.16
N GLY A 67 -16.02 -10.01 -13.82
CA GLY A 67 -16.75 -9.37 -14.90
C GLY A 67 -15.91 -9.07 -16.14
N GLU A 68 -16.52 -8.40 -17.10
CA GLU A 68 -15.85 -7.95 -18.32
C GLU A 68 -14.77 -6.91 -18.03
N ARG A 69 -13.62 -7.06 -18.68
CA ARG A 69 -12.51 -6.12 -18.57
C ARG A 69 -12.91 -4.76 -19.13
N PRO A 70 -12.93 -3.69 -18.31
CA PRO A 70 -13.20 -2.35 -18.82
C PRO A 70 -12.09 -1.87 -19.76
N LYS A 71 -12.43 -1.00 -20.72
CA LYS A 71 -11.49 -0.52 -21.74
C LYS A 71 -10.27 0.16 -21.10
N GLY A 72 -9.08 -0.23 -21.56
CA GLY A 72 -7.81 0.32 -21.09
C GLY A 72 -7.33 -0.19 -19.73
N LEU A 73 -7.99 -1.21 -19.15
CA LEU A 73 -7.56 -1.83 -17.89
C LEU A 73 -6.82 -3.15 -18.12
N THR A 74 -6.05 -3.55 -17.12
CA THR A 74 -5.38 -4.86 -17.04
C THR A 74 -5.64 -5.50 -15.68
N ILE A 75 -5.57 -6.82 -15.62
CA ILE A 75 -5.66 -7.53 -14.34
C ILE A 75 -4.42 -7.24 -13.50
N ASP A 76 -4.65 -6.87 -12.25
CA ASP A 76 -3.62 -6.55 -11.26
C ASP A 76 -3.94 -7.26 -9.94
N ARG A 77 -2.90 -7.67 -9.20
CA ARG A 77 -3.06 -8.24 -7.85
C ARG A 77 -3.02 -7.12 -6.81
N ILE A 78 -3.91 -7.12 -5.81
CA ILE A 78 -3.92 -6.08 -4.77
C ILE A 78 -2.68 -6.22 -3.88
N ASN A 79 -2.44 -7.43 -3.37
CA ASN A 79 -1.20 -7.85 -2.73
C ASN A 79 -0.29 -8.54 -3.78
N PRO A 80 0.85 -7.93 -4.17
CA PRO A 80 1.77 -8.50 -5.16
C PRO A 80 2.47 -9.79 -4.74
N ASP A 81 2.46 -10.12 -3.44
CA ASP A 81 2.99 -11.37 -2.91
C ASP A 81 1.91 -12.47 -2.75
N GLY A 82 0.63 -12.13 -2.93
CA GLY A 82 -0.49 -13.09 -2.91
C GLY A 82 -0.80 -13.73 -4.28
N ASN A 83 -1.74 -14.68 -4.32
CA ASN A 83 -2.14 -15.40 -5.54
C ASN A 83 -3.14 -14.62 -6.41
N TYR A 84 -3.47 -15.14 -7.60
CA TYR A 84 -4.64 -14.67 -8.35
C TYR A 84 -5.90 -15.35 -7.84
N GLU A 85 -6.76 -14.56 -7.21
CA GLU A 85 -8.03 -14.98 -6.62
C GLU A 85 -8.96 -13.77 -6.48
N PRO A 86 -10.29 -13.96 -6.33
CA PRO A 86 -11.25 -12.85 -6.28
C PRO A 86 -10.90 -11.77 -5.25
N GLY A 87 -10.47 -12.17 -4.06
CA GLY A 87 -10.11 -11.26 -2.98
C GLY A 87 -8.78 -10.52 -3.17
N ASN A 88 -7.95 -10.95 -4.12
CA ASN A 88 -6.63 -10.38 -4.36
C ASN A 88 -6.47 -9.80 -5.78
N CYS A 89 -7.53 -9.64 -6.56
CA CYS A 89 -7.46 -9.17 -7.94
C CYS A 89 -8.40 -8.01 -8.22
N ARG A 90 -7.99 -7.15 -9.17
CA ARG A 90 -8.80 -6.02 -9.66
C ARG A 90 -8.43 -5.64 -11.08
N TRP A 91 -9.31 -4.91 -11.75
CA TRP A 91 -8.98 -4.19 -12.98
C TRP A 91 -8.28 -2.87 -12.68
N SER A 92 -7.12 -2.62 -13.28
CA SER A 92 -6.30 -1.42 -13.03
C SER A 92 -5.72 -0.81 -14.32
N LYS A 93 -5.65 0.52 -14.37
CA LYS A 93 -5.02 1.30 -15.46
C LYS A 93 -3.50 1.24 -15.41
N ASN A 94 -2.92 1.01 -14.22
CA ASN A 94 -1.49 1.21 -13.96
C ASN A 94 -0.90 0.02 -13.18
N LYS A 95 0.08 -0.67 -13.79
CA LYS A 95 1.02 -1.57 -13.07
C LYS A 95 1.87 -0.83 -12.03
N ALA A 96 1.86 0.50 -12.03
CA ALA A 96 2.74 1.35 -11.22
C ALA A 96 2.45 1.29 -9.71
N PHE A 97 1.24 0.91 -9.29
CA PHE A 97 0.92 0.73 -7.86
C PHE A 97 1.53 -0.54 -7.26
N ASN A 98 2.07 -1.43 -8.11
CA ASN A 98 2.65 -2.72 -7.74
C ASN A 98 4.17 -2.76 -7.96
N ARG A 99 4.88 -1.70 -7.55
CA ARG A 99 6.32 -1.85 -7.30
C ARG A 99 6.45 -2.62 -5.99
N ARG A 100 7.39 -3.57 -5.90
CA ARG A 100 7.75 -4.35 -4.69
C ARG A 100 8.07 -3.51 -3.43
N ASN A 101 8.01 -2.17 -3.54
CA ASN A 101 8.26 -1.19 -2.48
C ASN A 101 7.01 -0.37 -2.13
N THR A 102 5.80 -0.79 -2.56
CA THR A 102 4.57 -0.12 -2.15
C THR A 102 4.36 -0.33 -0.66
N ASN A 103 4.59 0.72 0.12
CA ASN A 103 4.36 0.69 1.56
C ASN A 103 2.86 0.71 1.83
N TRP A 104 2.30 -0.46 2.15
CA TRP A 104 0.90 -0.60 2.60
C TRP A 104 0.75 -0.20 4.07
N PHE A 105 -0.34 0.48 4.41
CA PHE A 105 -0.70 0.96 5.74
C PHE A 105 -2.14 0.55 6.06
N VAL A 106 -2.43 0.25 7.32
CA VAL A 106 -3.81 0.07 7.81
C VAL A 106 -4.26 1.39 8.43
N VAL A 107 -5.30 2.00 7.88
CA VAL A 107 -5.85 3.29 8.35
C VAL A 107 -7.36 3.16 8.50
N ALA A 108 -7.85 3.34 9.73
CA ALA A 108 -9.27 3.19 10.08
C ALA A 108 -9.87 1.84 9.62
N GLY A 109 -9.14 0.74 9.82
CA GLY A 109 -9.58 -0.61 9.45
C GLY A 109 -9.40 -0.98 7.97
N GLU A 110 -8.93 -0.06 7.12
CA GLU A 110 -8.70 -0.33 5.70
C GLU A 110 -7.21 -0.40 5.36
N THR A 111 -6.82 -1.40 4.55
CA THR A 111 -5.47 -1.54 4.02
C THR A 111 -5.31 -0.72 2.74
N LEU A 112 -4.47 0.32 2.79
CA LEU A 112 -4.27 1.30 1.71
C LEU A 112 -2.79 1.42 1.33
N PRO A 113 -2.46 1.68 0.05
CA PRO A 113 -1.10 2.05 -0.33
C PRO A 113 -0.74 3.42 0.26
N LEU A 114 0.55 3.67 0.51
CA LEU A 114 1.07 4.90 1.15
C LEU A 114 0.39 6.17 0.67
N SER A 115 0.24 6.36 -0.65
CA SER A 115 -0.34 7.57 -1.21
C SER A 115 -1.81 7.76 -0.85
N GLN A 116 -2.58 6.68 -0.77
CA GLN A 116 -3.98 6.72 -0.35
C GLN A 116 -4.09 6.84 1.18
N ALA A 117 -3.25 6.12 1.92
CA ALA A 117 -3.16 6.26 3.37
C ALA A 117 -2.82 7.71 3.77
N ALA A 118 -1.81 8.32 3.14
CA ALA A 118 -1.42 9.71 3.36
C ALA A 118 -2.58 10.68 3.08
N LYS A 119 -3.29 10.50 1.96
CA LYS A 119 -4.46 11.30 1.62
C LYS A 119 -5.58 11.14 2.65
N LYS A 120 -5.85 9.90 3.09
CA LYS A 120 -6.90 9.59 4.08
C LYS A 120 -6.57 10.18 5.46
N MET A 121 -5.30 10.17 5.85
CA MET A 121 -4.81 10.75 7.10
C MET A 121 -4.60 12.28 7.01
N GLY A 122 -4.76 12.89 5.83
CA GLY A 122 -4.49 14.32 5.65
C GLY A 122 -3.01 14.72 5.84
N ILE A 123 -2.07 13.83 5.53
CA ILE A 123 -0.63 14.05 5.70
C ILE A 123 0.13 13.98 4.38
N TRP A 124 1.31 14.59 4.31
CA TRP A 124 2.19 14.49 3.14
C TRP A 124 2.91 13.15 3.08
N ASN A 125 3.04 12.58 1.86
CA ASN A 125 3.85 11.38 1.60
C ASN A 125 5.28 11.50 2.15
N THR A 126 5.88 12.69 2.02
CA THR A 126 7.24 12.99 2.50
C THR A 126 7.38 12.81 4.01
N SER A 127 6.32 13.10 4.76
CA SER A 127 6.28 12.91 6.20
C SER A 127 6.32 11.44 6.56
N ILE A 128 5.54 10.59 5.88
CA ILE A 128 5.57 9.12 6.07
C ILE A 128 6.95 8.56 5.73
N TYR A 129 7.49 8.89 4.55
CA TYR A 129 8.82 8.40 4.12
C TYR A 129 9.93 8.76 5.09
N LYS A 130 9.91 9.98 5.65
CA LYS A 130 10.89 10.39 6.65
C LYS A 130 10.85 9.48 7.88
N ARG A 131 9.66 9.09 8.36
CA ARG A 131 9.51 8.25 9.57
C ARG A 131 9.94 6.82 9.30
N LEU A 132 9.58 6.28 8.14
CA LEU A 132 10.10 4.97 7.70
C LEU A 132 11.64 4.96 7.67
N ARG A 133 12.27 6.03 7.13
CA ARG A 133 13.75 6.16 7.13
C ARG A 133 14.34 6.31 8.53
N GLN A 134 13.59 6.84 9.47
CA GLN A 134 13.96 6.94 10.89
C GLN A 134 13.69 5.63 11.65
N GLY A 135 13.25 4.57 10.97
CA GLY A 135 13.01 3.26 11.56
C GLY A 135 11.65 3.08 12.23
N TRP A 136 10.72 4.04 12.07
CA TRP A 136 9.38 3.91 12.61
C TRP A 136 8.61 2.81 11.90
N SER A 137 7.89 2.01 12.66
CA SER A 137 6.90 1.08 12.15
C SER A 137 5.72 1.83 11.51
N LYS A 138 4.95 1.12 10.69
CA LYS A 138 3.81 1.71 9.99
C LYS A 138 2.69 2.03 10.96
N GLU A 139 2.55 1.18 11.96
CA GLU A 139 1.60 1.27 13.06
C GLU A 139 1.88 2.53 13.88
N GLU A 140 3.16 2.77 14.26
CA GLU A 140 3.58 4.00 14.95
C GLU A 140 3.30 5.26 14.12
N ILE A 141 3.49 5.20 12.80
CA ILE A 141 3.19 6.33 11.91
C ILE A 141 1.68 6.61 11.86
N VAL A 142 0.86 5.58 11.73
CA VAL A 142 -0.60 5.72 11.71
C VAL A 142 -1.10 6.31 13.03
N GLU A 143 -0.59 5.78 14.13
CA GLU A 143 -0.94 6.25 15.47
C GLU A 143 -0.56 7.72 15.67
N TYR A 144 0.67 8.09 15.31
CA TYR A 144 1.18 9.45 15.47
C TYR A 144 0.40 10.50 14.68
N TYR A 145 -0.20 10.10 13.55
CA TYR A 145 -0.98 10.99 12.68
C TYR A 145 -2.47 10.67 12.69
N ARG A 146 -2.98 9.97 13.73
CA ARG A 146 -4.40 9.61 13.85
C ARG A 146 -5.32 10.82 13.73
N ASP A 147 -4.91 11.95 14.32
CA ASP A 147 -5.66 13.22 14.34
C ASP A 147 -5.25 14.17 13.19
N GLY A 148 -4.55 13.65 12.18
CA GLY A 148 -4.07 14.42 11.03
C GLY A 148 -2.67 15.01 11.19
N TYR A 149 -2.23 15.78 10.20
CA TYR A 149 -0.92 16.43 10.27
C TYR A 149 -0.95 17.56 11.30
N PRO A 150 -0.10 17.54 12.35
CA PRO A 150 -0.05 18.66 13.28
C PRO A 150 0.39 19.90 12.52
N ALA A 151 -0.47 20.93 12.50
CA ALA A 151 -0.30 22.16 11.72
C ALA A 151 0.99 22.96 12.04
N ASN A 152 1.87 22.48 12.94
CA ASN A 152 3.04 23.21 13.38
C ASN A 152 4.29 22.31 13.61
N ARG A 153 5.06 22.19 12.52
CA ARG A 153 6.53 22.19 12.36
C ARG A 153 7.27 20.86 12.21
N ASN A 154 8.10 20.90 11.17
CA ASN A 154 9.51 20.55 11.14
C ASN A 154 9.92 19.40 12.09
N PRO A 155 10.17 18.18 11.59
CA PRO A 155 10.41 16.97 12.40
C PRO A 155 11.70 16.95 13.23
N GLY A 156 12.34 18.10 13.45
CA GLY A 156 13.41 18.31 14.44
C GLY A 156 12.94 19.06 15.69
N ARG A 157 11.62 19.20 15.90
CA ARG A 157 11.07 19.93 17.05
C ARG A 157 11.09 19.01 18.28
N VAL A 158 12.03 19.24 19.18
CA VAL A 158 12.11 18.57 20.48
C VAL A 158 10.94 19.04 21.35
N PHE A 159 10.14 18.10 21.86
CA PHE A 159 9.13 18.35 22.89
C PHE A 159 9.72 17.98 24.25
N LEU A 160 9.50 18.85 25.22
CA LEU A 160 10.08 18.74 26.56
C LEU A 160 8.93 18.82 27.57
N THR A 161 9.01 18.00 28.62
CA THR A 161 7.98 17.89 29.65
C THR A 161 8.51 18.39 30.97
N TYR A 162 7.80 19.31 31.61
CA TYR A 162 8.10 19.78 32.97
C TYR A 162 6.79 20.17 33.67
N GLY A 163 6.60 19.75 34.93
CA GLY A 163 5.41 20.06 35.71
C GLY A 163 4.09 19.62 35.06
N GLY A 164 4.07 18.44 34.43
CA GLY A 164 2.87 17.90 33.75
C GLY A 164 2.50 18.59 32.43
N ARG A 165 3.26 19.60 31.99
CA ARG A 165 3.07 20.28 30.70
C ARG A 165 4.10 19.81 29.69
N THR A 166 3.66 19.41 28.50
CA THR A 166 4.51 19.05 27.38
C THR A 166 4.41 20.12 26.30
N MET A 167 5.52 20.78 25.97
CA MET A 167 5.56 21.85 24.98
C MET A 167 6.82 21.75 24.10
N SER A 168 6.84 22.48 22.98
CA SER A 168 8.04 22.48 22.14
C SER A 168 9.17 23.29 22.78
N GLN A 169 10.42 22.97 22.46
CA GLN A 169 11.61 23.72 22.90
C GLN A 169 11.49 25.25 22.65
N LYS A 170 10.85 25.67 21.54
CA LYS A 170 10.63 27.10 21.26
C LYS A 170 9.61 27.72 22.23
N ASP A 171 8.57 26.98 22.59
CA ASP A 171 7.53 27.48 23.48
C ASP A 171 8.06 27.56 24.91
N TRP A 172 8.81 26.55 25.36
CA TRP A 172 9.57 26.63 26.61
C TRP A 172 10.58 27.77 26.63
N ALA A 173 11.28 28.05 25.53
CA ALA A 173 12.19 29.18 25.44
C ALA A 173 11.48 30.53 25.68
N ARG A 174 10.24 30.68 25.19
CA ARG A 174 9.43 31.89 25.49
C ARG A 174 9.00 31.95 26.96
N VAL A 175 8.59 30.82 27.54
CA VAL A 175 8.19 30.74 28.95
C VAL A 175 9.36 31.06 29.89
N LEU A 176 10.55 30.53 29.58
CA LEU A 176 11.78 30.72 30.36
C LEU A 176 12.51 32.02 30.02
N GLY A 177 11.95 32.89 29.17
CA GLY A 177 12.58 34.16 28.79
C GLY A 177 13.96 34.01 28.12
N CYS A 178 14.24 32.89 27.46
CA CYS A 178 15.56 32.57 26.94
C CYS A 178 15.56 32.26 25.43
N HIS A 179 16.74 32.32 24.81
CA HIS A 179 16.87 31.97 23.40
C HIS A 179 16.74 30.45 23.19
N THR A 180 15.99 30.01 22.17
CA THR A 180 15.74 28.58 21.92
C THR A 180 17.03 27.76 21.76
N TRP A 181 18.08 28.34 21.16
CA TRP A 181 19.40 27.71 21.05
C TRP A 181 20.02 27.35 22.40
N SER A 182 19.77 28.16 23.44
CA SER A 182 20.37 27.99 24.76
C SER A 182 19.86 26.75 25.48
N ILE A 183 18.58 26.40 25.29
CA ILE A 183 18.01 25.13 25.74
C ILE A 183 18.65 23.97 24.97
N GLY A 184 18.70 24.06 23.63
CA GLY A 184 19.24 23.00 22.78
C GLY A 184 20.73 22.71 23.03
N LYS A 185 21.53 23.75 23.30
CA LYS A 185 22.95 23.62 23.65
C LYS A 185 23.14 22.88 24.97
N ARG A 186 22.27 23.08 25.96
CA ARG A 186 22.33 22.39 27.26
C ARG A 186 21.88 20.93 27.16
N LEU A 187 20.81 20.66 26.41
CA LEU A 187 20.38 19.30 26.12
C LEU A 187 21.50 18.49 25.43
N LYS A 188 22.19 19.09 24.44
CA LYS A 188 23.37 18.47 23.78
C LYS A 188 24.55 18.22 24.72
N LYS A 189 24.65 18.97 25.82
CA LYS A 189 25.66 18.76 26.87
C LYS A 189 25.18 17.78 27.95
N GLY A 190 24.05 17.09 27.75
CA GLY A 190 23.51 16.10 28.66
C GLY A 190 22.81 16.68 29.88
N TRP A 191 22.39 17.95 29.85
CA TRP A 191 21.61 18.50 30.96
C TRP A 191 20.19 17.95 30.91
N PRO A 192 19.66 17.42 32.04
CA PRO A 192 18.26 17.07 32.13
C PRO A 192 17.40 18.34 32.09
N PHE A 193 16.16 18.23 31.59
CA PHE A 193 15.36 19.41 31.25
C PHE A 193 14.87 20.19 32.48
N ASP A 194 14.55 19.50 33.57
CA ASP A 194 14.28 20.07 34.88
C ASP A 194 15.39 21.04 35.33
N LYS A 195 16.65 20.61 35.26
CA LYS A 195 17.83 21.45 35.56
C LYS A 195 17.94 22.66 34.63
N ILE A 196 17.49 22.54 33.38
CA ILE A 196 17.48 23.67 32.44
C ILE A 196 16.39 24.66 32.82
N VAL A 197 15.22 24.19 33.25
CA VAL A 197 14.12 25.04 33.73
C VAL A 197 14.54 25.80 34.98
N GLU A 198 15.09 25.10 35.98
CA GLU A 198 15.60 25.69 37.23
C GLU A 198 16.69 26.74 36.97
N PHE A 199 17.51 26.57 35.94
CA PHE A 199 18.56 27.52 35.58
C PHE A 199 18.01 28.88 35.09
N TYR A 200 16.78 28.91 34.57
CA TYR A 200 16.16 30.10 33.96
C TYR A 200 15.00 30.69 34.76
N GLN A 201 14.62 30.07 35.88
CA GLN A 201 13.69 30.60 36.87
C GLN A 201 14.44 31.49 37.87
#